data_AF-A0A3L7SIL9-F1
#
_entry.id   AF-A0A3L7SIL9-F1
#
_cell.length_a   1.000
_cell.length_b   1.000
_cell.length_c   1.000
_cell.angle_alpha   90.00
_cell.angle_beta   90.00
_cell.angle_gamma   90.00
#
_symmetry.space_group_name_H-M   'P 1'
#
loop_
_entity.id
_entity.type
_entity.pdbx_description
1 polymer ?
#
loop_
_entity_poly.entity_id
_entity_poly.type
_entity_poly.pdbx_seq_one_letter_code
_entity_poly.pdbx_strand_id
1 'polypeptide(L)'
;MTDSGWFWAGLFSLMALVGMAAIREKFDVRQRQVEGRFLGRQQAANERQRRAAGLPEIDLAESARDRSEVAPARIVPLWTLVALAAAAAVGSFVMLARERRGGPPS
;
A
#
# COMPACT_ATOMS: atom_id res chain seq x y z
N MET A 1 -10.06 32.20 1.60
CA MET A 1 -9.67 30.97 0.85
C MET A 1 -9.21 29.88 1.82
N THR A 2 -8.41 30.23 2.82
CA THR A 2 -7.95 29.34 3.90
C THR A 2 -9.03 28.95 4.91
N ASP A 3 -10.21 29.54 4.84
CA ASP A 3 -11.32 29.26 5.77
C ASP A 3 -12.18 28.05 5.34
N SER A 4 -11.98 27.55 4.11
CA SER A 4 -12.71 26.39 3.60
C SER A 4 -12.07 25.08 4.07
N GLY A 5 -12.86 24.21 4.70
CA GLY A 5 -12.43 22.87 5.06
C GLY A 5 -11.97 22.05 3.84
N TRP A 6 -12.57 22.28 2.66
CA TRP A 6 -12.19 21.60 1.42
C TRP A 6 -10.82 22.02 0.90
N PHE A 7 -10.41 23.27 1.15
CA PHE A 7 -9.06 23.71 0.85
C PHE A 7 -8.02 22.92 1.66
N TRP A 8 -8.21 22.82 2.97
CA TRP A 8 -7.30 22.07 3.85
C TRP A 8 -7.29 20.58 3.55
N ALA A 9 -8.46 19.97 3.31
CA ALA A 9 -8.55 18.56 2.91
C ALA A 9 -7.75 18.28 1.62
N GLY A 10 -7.86 19.16 0.62
CA GLY A 10 -7.08 19.07 -0.61
C GLY A 10 -5.58 19.23 -0.36
N LEU A 11 -5.18 20.22 0.43
CA LEU A 11 -3.77 20.47 0.78
C LEU A 11 -3.13 19.27 1.50
N PHE A 12 -3.80 18.71 2.51
CA PHE A 12 -3.30 17.54 3.23
C PHE A 12 -3.23 16.30 2.34
N SER A 13 -4.21 16.10 1.47
CA SER A 13 -4.19 15.00 0.51
C SER A 13 -3.02 15.11 -0.47
N LEU A 14 -2.71 16.33 -0.95
CA LEU A 14 -1.54 16.59 -1.79
C LEU A 14 -0.23 16.36 -1.03
N MET A 15 -0.14 16.82 0.23
CA MET A 15 1.02 16.56 1.07
C MET A 15 1.24 15.07 1.34
N ALA A 16 0.16 14.30 1.52
CA ALA A 16 0.24 12.86 1.66
C ALA A 16 0.80 12.20 0.38
N LEU A 17 0.36 12.64 -0.81
CA LEU A 17 0.89 12.16 -2.09
C LEU A 17 2.40 12.44 -2.23
N VAL A 18 2.83 13.66 -1.90
CA VAL A 18 4.26 14.04 -1.90
C VAL A 18 5.04 13.20 -0.90
N GLY A 19 4.53 13.04 0.32
CA GLY A 19 5.16 12.21 1.35
C GLY A 19 5.32 10.76 0.90
N MET A 20 4.28 10.18 0.31
CA MET A 20 4.31 8.81 -0.22
C MET A 20 5.31 8.66 -1.37
N ALA A 21 5.40 9.63 -2.28
CA ALA A 21 6.42 9.66 -3.32
C ALA A 21 7.84 9.71 -2.73
N ALA A 22 8.07 10.55 -1.73
CA ALA A 22 9.37 10.71 -1.07
C ALA A 22 9.85 9.45 -0.34
N ILE A 23 8.93 8.66 0.23
CA ILE A 23 9.30 7.45 1.01
C ILE A 23 9.20 6.15 0.22
N ARG A 24 8.82 6.19 -1.06
CA ARG A 24 8.50 5.00 -1.87
C ARG A 24 9.58 3.92 -1.78
N GLU A 25 10.83 4.25 -2.06
CA GLU A 25 11.93 3.27 -2.09
C GLU A 25 12.18 2.66 -0.70
N LYS A 26 12.18 3.49 0.34
CA LYS A 26 12.38 3.05 1.73
C LYS A 26 11.24 2.14 2.20
N PHE A 27 10.00 2.45 1.79
CA PHE A 27 8.83 1.64 2.06
C PHE A 27 8.94 0.28 1.37
N ASP A 28 9.32 0.25 0.09
CA ASP A 28 9.50 -0.98 -0.68
C ASP A 28 10.50 -1.94 -0.03
N VAL A 29 11.66 -1.44 0.41
CA VAL A 29 12.68 -2.27 1.10
C VAL A 29 12.13 -2.86 2.39
N ARG A 30 11.46 -2.04 3.22
CA ARG A 30 10.89 -2.52 4.49
C ARG A 30 9.76 -3.51 4.27
N GLN A 31 8.90 -3.25 3.29
CA GLN A 31 7.79 -4.12 2.95
C GLN A 31 8.30 -5.51 2.52
N ARG A 32 9.32 -5.58 1.65
CA ARG A 32 9.94 -6.85 1.25
C ARG A 32 10.52 -7.62 2.43
N GLN A 33 11.14 -6.93 3.38
CA GLN A 33 11.72 -7.57 4.57
C GLN A 33 10.63 -8.17 5.48
N VAL A 34 9.52 -7.44 5.69
CA VAL A 34 8.40 -7.89 6.52
C VAL A 34 7.69 -9.07 5.87
N GLU A 35 7.36 -8.96 4.58
CA GLU A 35 6.70 -10.03 3.82
C GLU A 35 7.56 -11.28 3.73
N GLY A 36 8.88 -11.14 3.50
CA GLY A 36 9.81 -12.27 3.50
C GLY A 36 9.84 -13.03 4.83
N ARG A 37 9.83 -12.33 5.97
CA ARG A 37 9.75 -12.98 7.30
C ARG A 37 8.41 -13.66 7.53
N PHE A 38 7.32 -13.06 7.07
CA PHE A 38 5.98 -13.64 7.18
C PHE A 38 5.88 -14.96 6.40
N LEU A 39 6.32 -14.94 5.14
CA LEU A 39 6.32 -16.13 4.27
C LEU A 39 7.21 -17.24 4.81
N GLY A 40 8.40 -16.90 5.33
CA GLY A 40 9.28 -17.89 5.95
C GLY A 40 8.61 -18.60 7.14
N ARG A 41 7.87 -17.85 7.98
CA ARG A 41 7.08 -18.46 9.07
C ARG A 41 5.93 -19.32 8.56
N GLN A 42 5.25 -18.88 7.49
CA GLN A 42 4.14 -19.61 6.88
C GLN A 42 4.63 -20.93 6.25
N GLN A 43 5.76 -20.90 5.54
CA GLN A 43 6.40 -22.09 5.00
C GLN A 43 6.82 -23.07 6.11
N ALA A 44 7.45 -22.58 7.19
CA ALA A 44 7.82 -23.43 8.32
C ALA A 44 6.60 -24.02 9.06
N ALA A 45 5.47 -23.31 9.09
CA ALA A 45 4.22 -23.84 9.62
C ALA A 45 3.63 -24.93 8.72
N ASN A 46 3.57 -24.69 7.40
CA ASN A 46 3.11 -25.67 6.42
C ASN A 46 3.96 -26.94 6.44
N GLU A 47 5.29 -26.82 6.52
CA GLU A 47 6.18 -27.98 6.54
C GLU A 47 6.02 -28.81 7.82
N ARG A 48 5.79 -28.17 8.97
CA ARG A 48 5.44 -28.88 10.21
C ARG A 48 4.12 -29.64 10.08
N GLN A 49 3.12 -29.06 9.43
CA GLN A 49 1.84 -29.74 9.17
C GLN A 49 2.02 -30.93 8.21
N ARG A 50 2.83 -30.79 7.15
CA ARG A 50 3.10 -31.89 6.21
C ARG A 50 3.82 -33.06 6.89
N ARG A 51 4.82 -32.78 7.72
CA ARG A 51 5.49 -33.79 8.54
C ARG A 51 4.55 -34.48 9.51
N ALA A 52 3.66 -33.73 10.17
CA ALA A 52 2.64 -34.33 11.05
C ALA A 52 1.64 -35.22 10.28
N ALA A 53 1.38 -34.92 9.01
CA ALA A 53 0.55 -35.73 8.12
C ALA A 53 1.29 -36.92 7.47
N GLY A 54 2.56 -37.15 7.82
CA GLY A 54 3.38 -38.23 7.25
C GLY A 54 3.73 -38.04 5.77
N LEU A 55 3.57 -36.82 5.24
CA LEU A 55 3.91 -36.51 3.85
C LEU A 55 5.43 -36.38 3.69
N PRO A 56 5.98 -36.75 2.52
CA PRO A 56 7.39 -36.60 2.22
C PRO A 56 7.81 -35.11 2.24
N GLU A 57 8.99 -34.88 2.82
CA GLU A 57 9.64 -33.57 2.86
C GLU A 57 9.82 -33.06 1.43
N ILE A 58 9.44 -31.81 1.19
CA ILE A 58 9.76 -31.14 -0.08
C ILE A 58 11.16 -30.55 0.08
N ASP A 59 12.07 -30.91 -0.83
CA ASP A 59 13.33 -30.19 -0.95
C ASP A 59 13.06 -28.78 -1.50
N LEU A 60 13.06 -27.82 -0.58
CA LEU A 60 12.86 -26.41 -0.87
C LEU A 60 14.04 -25.80 -1.64
N ALA A 61 15.21 -26.44 -1.64
CA ALA A 61 16.37 -25.98 -2.40
C ALA A 61 16.26 -26.35 -3.89
N GLU A 62 15.73 -27.54 -4.21
CA GLU A 62 15.52 -27.99 -5.59
C GLU A 62 14.29 -27.34 -6.24
N SER A 63 13.30 -26.93 -5.44
CA SER A 63 12.11 -26.19 -5.89
C SER A 63 12.23 -24.66 -5.79
N ALA A 64 13.41 -24.14 -5.39
CA ALA A 64 13.67 -22.72 -5.28
C ALA A 64 13.71 -22.06 -6.68
N ARG A 65 12.55 -21.61 -7.16
CA ARG A 65 12.49 -20.65 -8.26
C ARG A 65 13.11 -19.33 -7.84
N ASP A 66 13.68 -18.62 -8.82
CA ASP A 66 14.39 -17.38 -8.57
C ASP A 66 13.49 -16.39 -7.80
N ARG A 67 14.05 -15.71 -6.81
CA ARG A 67 13.28 -14.82 -5.91
C ARG A 67 12.59 -13.70 -6.68
N SER A 68 13.11 -13.36 -7.86
CA SER A 68 12.56 -12.44 -8.85
C SER A 68 11.27 -12.97 -9.51
N GLU A 69 11.10 -14.29 -9.69
CA GLU A 69 9.96 -14.95 -10.34
C GLU A 69 8.79 -15.21 -9.39
N VAL A 70 9.06 -15.42 -8.09
CA VAL A 70 8.05 -15.78 -7.08
C VAL A 70 7.77 -14.64 -6.10
N ALA A 71 8.33 -13.44 -6.33
CA ALA A 71 8.10 -12.28 -5.47
C ALA A 71 6.57 -12.11 -5.30
N PRO A 72 6.03 -12.34 -4.09
CA PRO A 72 4.59 -12.33 -3.91
C PRO A 72 4.05 -10.96 -4.29
N ALA A 73 2.89 -10.94 -4.93
CA ALA A 73 2.10 -9.73 -5.03
C ALA A 73 1.89 -9.20 -3.59
N ARG A 74 2.42 -8.00 -3.34
CA ARG A 74 2.39 -7.32 -2.04
C ARG A 74 1.01 -7.45 -1.38
N ILE A 75 0.98 -7.80 -0.09
CA ILE A 75 -0.30 -8.04 0.63
C ILE A 75 -1.11 -6.74 0.71
N VAL A 76 -0.45 -5.62 1.00
CA VAL A 76 -1.04 -4.28 0.93
C VAL A 76 -0.14 -3.38 0.11
N PRO A 77 -0.45 -3.13 -1.17
CA PRO A 77 0.40 -2.33 -2.02
C PRO A 77 0.17 -0.83 -1.79
N LEU A 78 1.26 -0.05 -1.85
CA LEU A 78 1.28 1.41 -1.65
C LEU A 78 0.29 2.16 -2.55
N TRP A 79 -0.03 1.60 -3.73
CA TRP A 79 -0.95 2.22 -4.68
C TRP A 79 -2.36 2.43 -4.10
N THR A 80 -2.80 1.60 -3.14
CA THR A 80 -4.12 1.76 -2.51
C THR A 80 -4.21 3.06 -1.72
N LEU A 81 -3.17 3.40 -0.96
CA LEU A 81 -3.07 4.66 -0.23
C LEU A 81 -2.92 5.85 -1.18
N VAL A 82 -2.15 5.69 -2.25
CA VAL A 82 -2.00 6.71 -3.30
C VAL A 82 -3.34 6.99 -3.98
N ALA A 83 -4.09 5.95 -4.35
CA ALA A 83 -5.39 6.07 -4.99
C ALA A 83 -6.40 6.78 -4.07
N LEU A 84 -6.42 6.41 -2.78
CA LEU A 84 -7.28 7.08 -1.80
C LEU A 84 -6.94 8.56 -1.64
N ALA A 85 -5.65 8.90 -1.50
CA ALA A 85 -5.21 10.29 -1.37
C ALA A 85 -5.49 11.09 -2.64
N ALA A 86 -5.32 10.49 -3.82
CA ALA A 86 -5.67 11.12 -5.09
C ALA A 86 -7.18 11.37 -5.21
N ALA A 87 -8.01 10.40 -4.85
CA ALA A 87 -9.46 10.56 -4.84
C ALA A 87 -9.91 11.64 -3.86
N ALA A 88 -9.32 11.70 -2.66
CA ALA A 88 -9.59 12.72 -1.66
C ALA A 88 -9.19 14.12 -2.14
N ALA A 89 -8.02 14.25 -2.80
CA ALA A 89 -7.58 15.51 -3.40
C ALA A 89 -8.57 15.98 -4.47
N VAL A 90 -8.93 15.11 -5.43
CA VAL A 90 -9.90 15.43 -6.50
C VAL A 90 -11.25 15.82 -5.90
N GLY A 91 -11.78 15.04 -4.96
CA GLY A 91 -13.05 15.32 -4.29
C GLY A 91 -13.04 16.67 -3.55
N SER A 92 -11.94 16.99 -2.88
CA SER A 92 -11.75 18.27 -2.19
C SER A 92 -11.75 19.45 -3.16
N PHE A 93 -11.05 19.33 -4.29
CA PHE A 93 -11.05 20.39 -5.31
C PHE A 93 -12.43 20.55 -5.98
N VAL A 94 -13.14 19.46 -6.24
CA VAL A 94 -14.52 19.51 -6.77
C VAL A 94 -15.43 20.23 -5.79
N MET A 95 -15.37 19.92 -4.50
CA MET A 95 -16.21 20.57 -3.49
C MET A 95 -15.83 22.03 -3.28
N LEU A 96 -14.54 22.37 -3.28
CA LEU A 96 -14.08 23.75 -3.23
C LEU A 96 -14.58 24.56 -4.44
N ALA A 97 -14.56 23.97 -5.64
CA ALA A 97 -15.11 24.61 -6.84
C ALA A 97 -16.63 24.81 -6.74
N ARG A 98 -17.36 23.86 -6.15
CA ARG A 98 -18.81 23.98 -5.90
C ARG A 98 -19.13 25.08 -4.89
N GLU A 99 -18.40 25.14 -3.77
CA GLU A 99 -18.56 26.16 -2.73
C GLU A 99 -18.37 27.57 -3.32
N ARG A 100 -17.34 27.76 -4.14
CA ARG A 100 -17.05 29.04 -4.81
C ARG A 100 -18.13 29.45 -5.82
N ARG A 101 -18.85 28.49 -6.42
CA ARG A 101 -19.94 28.75 -7.38
C ARG A 101 -21.30 28.95 -6.72
N GLY A 102 -21.49 28.44 -5.50
CA GLY A 102 -22.73 28.54 -4.73
C GLY A 102 -22.73 29.65 -3.68
N GLY A 103 -21.63 30.41 -3.54
CA GLY A 103 -21.58 31.57 -2.65
C GLY A 103 -22.57 32.66 -3.11
N PRO A 104 -23.29 33.32 -2.20
CA PRO A 104 -24.25 34.36 -2.56
C PRO A 104 -23.57 35.46 -3.38
N PRO A 105 -24.26 36.05 -4.40
CA PRO A 105 -23.74 37.21 -5.09
C PRO A 105 -23.54 38.34 -4.07
N SER A 106 -22.30 38.81 -3.96
CA SER A 106 -21.92 40.02 -3.24
C SER A 106 -22.43 41.28 -3.94
#